data_AF-A0AAW5QQ30-F1
#
_entry.id   AF-A0AAW5QQ30-F1
#
_cell.length_a   1.000
_cell.length_b   1.000
_cell.length_c   1.000
_cell.angle_alpha   90.00
_cell.angle_beta   90.00
_cell.angle_gamma   90.00
#
_symmetry.space_group_name_H-M   'P 1'
#
loop_
_entity.id
_entity.type
_entity.pdbx_description
1 polymer ?
#
loop_
_entity_poly.entity_id
_entity_poly.type
_entity_poly.pdbx_seq_one_letter_code
_entity_poly.pdbx_strand_id
1 'polypeptide(L)' 'GTDDIAIGTPIAGRGRRELDVLVGMFVNTLVFRSTVDGDLPFTALGDQARERDLQAFATADVPFDRRVAVLEPARSTA' A
#
# COMPACT_ATOMS: atom_id res chain seq x y z
N GLY A 1 -13.82 -15.04 -8.93
CA GLY A 1 -12.87 -13.92 -8.85
C GLY A 1 -13.43 -12.87 -7.91
N THR A 2 -12.60 -11.96 -7.43
CA THR A 2 -13.05 -10.76 -6.71
C THR A 2 -12.67 -9.54 -7.52
N ASP A 3 -13.49 -8.50 -7.42
CA ASP A 3 -13.27 -7.22 -8.12
C ASP A 3 -12.53 -6.22 -7.23
N ASP A 4 -12.20 -6.59 -5.99
CA ASP A 4 -11.45 -5.79 -5.05
C ASP A 4 -10.20 -6.54 -4.62
N ILE A 5 -9.05 -5.95 -4.91
CA ILE A 5 -7.74 -6.59 -4.84
C ILE A 5 -6.81 -5.68 -4.04
N ALA A 6 -6.24 -6.20 -2.96
CA ALA A 6 -5.22 -5.51 -2.17
C ALA A 6 -3.86 -6.23 -2.31
N ILE A 7 -2.81 -5.47 -2.63
CA ILE A 7 -1.43 -5.96 -2.78
C ILE A 7 -0.53 -5.24 -1.79
N GLY A 8 0.15 -6.00 -0.93
CA GLY A 8 1.17 -5.47 -0.02
C GLY A 8 2.54 -5.48 -0.68
N THR A 9 3.24 -4.35 -0.65
CA THR A 9 4.61 -4.22 -1.17
C THR A 9 5.56 -3.73 -0.08
N PRO A 10 6.68 -4.42 0.18
CA PRO A 10 7.69 -3.93 1.10
C PRO A 10 8.42 -2.73 0.50
N ILE A 11 8.53 -1.66 1.28
CA ILE A 11 9.32 -0.47 0.96
C ILE A 11 10.40 -0.28 2.01
N ALA A 12 11.56 0.27 1.62
CA ALA A 12 12.71 0.40 2.52
C ALA A 12 12.42 1.24 3.78
N GLY A 13 11.40 2.11 3.76
CA GLY A 13 11.02 3.01 4.85
C GLY A 13 12.12 4.02 5.24
N ARG A 14 13.06 4.27 4.33
CA ARG A 14 14.16 5.23 4.48
C ARG A 14 13.80 6.60 3.89
N GLY A 15 12.64 7.14 4.29
CA GLY A 15 12.15 8.44 3.79
C GLY A 15 13.01 9.65 4.17
N ARG A 16 14.03 9.47 5.02
CA ARG A 16 14.97 10.49 5.48
C ARG A 16 16.40 10.02 5.27
N ARG A 17 17.24 10.89 4.69
CA ARG A 17 18.67 10.64 4.41
C ARG A 17 19.47 10.15 5.62
N GLU A 18 19.10 10.58 6.82
CA GLU A 18 19.76 10.17 8.07
C GLU A 18 19.64 8.67 8.36
N LEU A 19 18.62 8.01 7.80
CA LEU A 19 18.34 6.58 8.01
C LEU A 19 19.13 5.68 7.06
N ASP A 20 19.73 6.23 6.00
CA ASP A 20 20.39 5.43 4.97
C ASP A 20 21.62 4.67 5.48
N VAL A 21 22.31 5.25 6.46
CA VAL A 21 23.55 4.71 7.05
C VAL A 21 23.31 3.88 8.31
N LEU A 22 22.07 3.81 8.80
CA LEU A 22 21.72 3.09 10.01
C LEU A 22 21.40 1.62 9.74
N VAL A 23 21.94 0.74 10.58
CA VAL A 23 21.56 -0.67 10.61
C VAL A 23 20.35 -0.83 11.53
N GLY A 24 19.22 -1.30 10.98
CA GLY A 24 17.98 -1.46 11.73
C GLY A 24 16.80 -1.90 10.85
N MET A 25 15.66 -2.18 11.50
CA MET A 25 14.42 -2.59 10.85
C MET A 25 13.63 -1.36 10.39
N PHE A 26 13.73 -1.02 9.10
CA PHE A 26 13.04 0.13 8.51
C PHE A 26 12.01 -0.23 7.45
N VAL A 27 11.93 -1.50 7.03
CA VAL A 27 10.96 -1.91 6.00
C VAL A 27 9.54 -1.63 6.52
N ASN A 28 8.78 -0.90 5.72
CA ASN A 28 7.35 -0.69 5.93
C ASN A 28 6.59 -1.41 4.80
N THR A 29 5.33 -1.76 5.04
CA THR A 29 4.46 -2.33 4.01
C THR A 29 3.47 -1.28 3.54
N LEU A 30 3.51 -0.97 2.24
CA LEU A 30 2.45 -0.21 1.57
C LEU A 30 1.42 -1.17 0.99
N VAL A 31 0.14 -0.84 1.13
CA VAL A 31 -0.95 -1.61 0.53
C VAL A 31 -1.55 -0.79 -0.60
N PHE A 32 -1.54 -1.37 -1.80
CA PHE A 32 -2.20 -0.85 -2.99
C PHE A 32 -3.51 -1.60 -3.17
N ARG A 33 -4.64 -0.90 -3.11
CA ARG A 33 -5.97 -1.49 -3.27
C ARG A 33 -6.60 -1.00 -4.56
N SER A 34 -7.00 -1.93 -5.41
CA SER A 34 -7.59 -1.68 -6.72
C SER A 34 -8.94 -2.36 -6.81
N THR A 35 -9.94 -1.58 -7.24
CA THR A 35 -11.23 -2.12 -7.66
C THR A 35 -11.24 -2.24 -9.18
N VAL A 36 -11.56 -3.42 -9.69
CA VAL A 36 -11.63 -3.76 -11.11
C VAL A 36 -13.09 -3.68 -11.53
N ASP A 37 -13.39 -2.72 -12.40
CA ASP A 37 -14.69 -2.62 -13.04
C ASP A 37 -14.60 -3.22 -14.45
N GLY A 38 -15.35 -4.30 -14.69
CA GLY A 38 -15.37 -5.01 -15.96
C GLY A 38 -15.97 -4.21 -17.11
N ASP A 39 -16.71 -3.15 -16.83
CA ASP A 39 -17.34 -2.29 -17.84
C ASP A 39 -16.37 -1.18 -18.33
N LEU A 40 -15.23 -1.00 -17.67
CA LEU A 40 -14.23 0.00 -18.03
C LEU A 40 -13.13 -0.56 -18.94
N PRO A 41 -12.55 0.27 -19.83
CA PRO A 41 -11.39 -0.13 -20.59
C PRO A 41 -10.19 -0.36 -19.66
N PHE A 42 -9.32 -1.31 -20.03
CA PHE A 42 -8.11 -1.62 -19.27
C PHE A 42 -7.21 -0.40 -19.01
N THR A 43 -7.17 0.55 -19.94
CA THR A 43 -6.40 1.80 -19.76
C THR A 43 -6.92 2.63 -18.58
N ALA A 44 -8.23 2.67 -18.36
CA ALA A 44 -8.81 3.37 -17.21
C ALA A 44 -8.41 2.72 -15.88
N LEU A 45 -8.26 1.40 -15.83
CA LEU A 45 -7.73 0.71 -14.66
C LEU A 45 -6.28 1.13 -14.37
N GLY A 46 -5.44 1.25 -15.40
CA GLY A 46 -4.06 1.72 -15.27
C GLY A 46 -3.96 3.16 -14.76
N ASP A 47 -4.79 4.06 -15.29
CA ASP A 47 -4.83 5.47 -14.85
C ASP A 47 -5.29 5.59 -13.39
N GLN A 48 -6.32 4.84 -13.00
CA GLN A 48 -6.80 4.81 -11.62
C GLN A 48 -5.76 4.21 -10.66
N ALA A 49 -5.07 3.14 -11.06
CA ALA A 49 -4.01 2.54 -10.27
C ALA A 49 -2.88 3.55 -10.04
N ARG A 50 -2.41 4.20 -11.11
CA ARG A 50 -1.36 5.24 -11.02
C ARG A 50 -1.73 6.34 -10.03
N GLU A 51 -2.95 6.89 -10.11
CA GLU A 51 -3.39 7.95 -9.20
C GLU A 51 -3.40 7.46 -7.75
N ARG A 52 -4.04 6.31 -7.49
CA ARG A 52 -4.11 5.73 -6.13
C ARG A 52 -2.73 5.41 -5.55
N ASP A 53 -1.84 4.88 -6.38
CA ASP A 53 -0.49 4.49 -5.97
C ASP A 53 0.33 5.73 -5.57
N LEU A 54 0.24 6.83 -6.33
CA LEU A 54 0.90 8.09 -5.98
C LEU A 54 0.39 8.64 -4.64
N GLN A 55 -0.92 8.57 -4.39
CA GLN A 55 -1.49 8.95 -3.08
C GLN A 55 -1.01 8.00 -1.96
N ALA A 56 -0.88 6.70 -2.23
CA ALA A 56 -0.36 5.74 -1.27
C ALA A 56 1.11 6.05 -0.89
N PHE A 57 1.95 6.43 -1.87
CA PHE A 57 3.32 6.87 -1.60
C PHE A 57 3.40 8.14 -0.74
N ALA A 58 2.46 9.08 -0.89
CA ALA A 58 2.40 10.28 -0.06
C ALA A 58 2.17 9.98 1.44
N THR A 59 1.71 8.76 1.78
CA THR A 59 1.46 8.32 3.17
C THR A 59 2.43 7.22 3.63
N ALA A 60 3.52 6.99 2.90
CA ALA A 60 4.49 5.90 3.13
C ALA A 60 5.17 5.91 4.49
N ASP A 61 5.22 7.06 5.16
CA ASP A 61 5.81 7.21 6.49
C ASP A 61 4.94 6.63 7.61
N VAL A 62 3.66 6.33 7.35
CA VAL A 62 2.77 5.72 8.34
C VAL A 62 3.08 4.22 8.46
N PRO A 63 3.50 3.71 9.63
CA PRO A 63 3.77 2.29 9.81
C PRO A 63 2.54 1.43 9.54
N PHE A 64 2.72 0.31 8.86
CA PHE A 64 1.63 -0.62 8.55
C PHE A 64 0.88 -1.07 9.81
N ASP A 65 1.59 -1.41 10.89
CA ASP A 65 0.99 -1.85 12.16
C ASP A 65 0.07 -0.79 12.78
N ARG A 66 0.42 0.50 12.62
CA ARG A 66 -0.42 1.61 13.06
C ARG A 66 -1.71 1.69 12.23
N ARG A 67 -1.65 1.46 10.92
CA ARG A 67 -2.85 1.42 10.06
C ARG A 67 -3.77 0.28 10.46
N VAL A 68 -3.23 -0.92 10.68
CA VAL A 68 -4.02 -2.09 11.12
C VAL A 68 -4.66 -1.83 12.48
N ALA A 69 -3.93 -1.23 13.42
CA ALA A 69 -4.46 -0.89 14.74
C ALA A 69 -5.63 0.11 14.68
N VAL A 70 -5.61 1.05 13.74
CA VAL A 70 -6.71 2.04 13.56
C VAL A 70 -7.89 1.45 12.80
N LEU A 71 -7.63 0.63 11.78
CA LEU A 71 -8.68 0.07 10.93
C LEU A 71 -9.40 -1.12 11.58
N GLU A 72 -8.81 -1.72 12.62
CA GLU A 72 -9.31 -2.89 13.33
C GLU A 72 -9.96 -3.93 12.40
N PRO A 73 -9.28 -4.36 11.32
CA PRO A 73 -9.88 -5.27 10.36
C PRO A 73 -10.16 -6.62 11.01
N ALA A 74 -11.24 -7.27 10.57
CA ALA A 74 -11.57 -8.62 11.02
C ALA A 74 -10.37 -9.56 10.79
N ARG A 75 -9.86 -10.17 11.87
CA ARG A 75 -8.76 -11.12 11.78
C ARG A 75 -9.31 -12.45 11.26
N SER A 76 -8.77 -12.89 10.13
CA SER A 76 -9.05 -14.22 9.58
C SER A 76 -7.89 -15.16 9.91
N THR A 77 -8.19 -16.38 10.31
CA THR A 77 -7.21 -17.46 10.54
C THR A 77 -7.10 -18.41 9.34
N ALA A 78 -7.56 -17.97 8.16
CA ALA A 78 -7.53 -18.75 6.93
C ALA A 78 -6.11 -19.18 6.54
#